data_AF-A0A821HB16-F1
#
_entry.id   AF-A0A821HB16-F1
#
_cell.length_a   1.000
_cell.length_b   1.000
_cell.length_c   1.000
_cell.angle_alpha   90.00
_cell.angle_beta   90.00
_cell.angle_gamma   90.00
#
_symmetry.space_group_name_H-M   'P 1'
#
loop_
_entity.id
_entity.type
_entity.pdbx_description
1 polymer ?
#
loop_
_entity_poly.entity_id
_entity_poly.type
_entity_poly.pdbx_seq_one_letter_code
_entity_poly.pdbx_strand_id
1 'polypeptide(L)'
;KITVPNSIRSSDLEHRNIWFISPLRKRLPFWVYFASSFPAILIFVVLFFEVELTGIMIQSKLKCVHSTKVIKGTGYHLDIMIAGILISISGLFGLPWICAAPLRSLAHVATLSKYSNTHAPGEKARLIDIKDQRLTNIGVHLLIGCTIFAAPI
;
A
#
# COMPACT_ATOMS: atom_id res chain seq x y z
N LYS A 1 22.83 -8.60 4.27
CA LYS A 1 22.16 -9.50 5.24
C LYS A 1 20.95 -8.76 5.78
N ILE A 2 19.75 -9.36 5.74
CA ILE A 2 18.53 -8.73 6.25
C ILE A 2 18.52 -8.93 7.76
N THR A 3 18.39 -7.85 8.52
CA THR A 3 18.31 -7.91 9.99
C THR A 3 16.83 -7.87 10.37
N VAL A 4 16.31 -9.01 10.84
CA VAL A 4 14.94 -9.11 11.35
C VAL A 4 15.01 -9.08 12.88
N PRO A 5 14.18 -8.27 13.58
CA PRO A 5 14.16 -8.25 15.03
C PRO A 5 13.59 -9.57 15.60
N ASN A 6 14.20 -10.08 16.66
CA ASN A 6 13.78 -11.32 17.34
C ASN A 6 12.45 -11.18 18.12
N SER A 7 11.94 -9.97 18.29
CA SER A 7 10.75 -9.69 19.09
C SER A 7 10.02 -8.45 18.59
N ILE A 8 8.69 -8.49 18.58
CA ILE A 8 7.83 -7.34 18.35
C ILE A 8 7.94 -6.38 19.55
N ARG A 9 8.25 -5.10 19.31
CA ARG A 9 8.35 -4.06 20.36
C ARG A 9 7.46 -2.87 20.00
N SER A 10 6.89 -2.22 21.02
CA SER A 10 6.10 -0.99 20.85
C SER A 10 7.00 0.20 20.47
N SER A 11 6.42 1.19 19.79
CA SER A 11 7.06 2.45 19.37
C SER A 11 7.47 3.33 20.55
N ASP A 12 6.83 3.20 21.72
CA ASP A 12 7.17 3.96 22.93
C ASP A 12 8.30 3.27 23.72
N LEU A 13 9.48 3.91 23.75
CA LEU A 13 10.67 3.42 24.44
C LEU A 13 10.50 3.38 25.96
N GLU A 14 9.67 4.27 26.53
CA GLU A 14 9.42 4.36 27.97
C GLU A 14 8.27 3.46 28.43
N HIS A 15 7.19 3.36 27.67
CA HIS A 15 6.03 2.51 27.99
C HIS A 15 5.91 1.32 27.03
N ARG A 16 6.83 0.36 27.20
CA ARG A 16 7.01 -0.84 26.37
C ARG A 16 5.76 -1.71 26.13
N ASN A 17 4.72 -1.59 26.95
CA ASN A 17 3.52 -2.44 26.93
C ASN A 17 2.27 -1.78 26.34
N ILE A 18 2.34 -0.51 25.94
CA ILE A 18 1.17 0.25 25.51
C ILE A 18 1.20 0.34 23.99
N TRP A 19 0.29 -0.41 23.36
CA TRP A 19 0.10 -0.43 21.90
C TRP A 19 -0.90 0.62 21.42
N PHE A 20 -1.81 1.06 22.30
CA PHE A 20 -2.85 2.03 21.97
C PHE A 20 -2.53 3.40 22.56
N ILE A 21 -2.32 4.40 21.71
CA ILE A 21 -2.07 5.78 22.10
C ILE A 21 -3.41 6.49 22.25
N SER A 22 -3.83 6.69 23.49
CA SER A 22 -5.07 7.44 23.74
C SER A 22 -4.83 8.94 23.50
N PRO A 23 -5.58 9.61 22.60
CA PRO A 23 -5.39 11.03 22.27
C PRO A 23 -5.66 11.98 23.43
N LEU A 24 -6.34 11.48 24.47
CA LEU A 24 -6.73 12.21 25.69
C LEU A 24 -5.81 11.94 26.90
N ARG A 25 -4.80 11.05 26.77
CA ARG A 25 -3.98 10.62 27.92
C ARG A 25 -3.00 11.70 28.39
N LYS A 26 -2.43 12.47 27.46
CA LYS A 26 -1.57 13.62 27.78
C LYS A 26 -2.43 14.88 27.63
N ARG A 27 -2.50 15.72 28.67
CA ARG A 27 -3.06 17.08 28.58
C ARG A 27 -2.12 17.92 27.70
N LEU A 28 -2.33 17.85 26.38
CA LEU A 28 -1.68 18.77 25.44
C LEU A 28 -2.40 20.13 25.50
N PRO A 29 -1.69 21.25 25.33
CA PRO A 29 -2.33 22.55 25.23
C PRO A 29 -3.29 22.57 24.03
N PHE A 30 -4.45 23.22 24.18
CA PHE A 30 -5.53 23.20 23.20
C PHE A 30 -5.08 23.57 21.77
N TRP A 31 -4.10 24.49 21.66
CA TRP A 31 -3.54 24.92 20.38
C TRP A 31 -2.89 23.79 19.56
N VAL A 32 -2.36 22.74 20.20
CA VAL A 32 -1.71 21.62 19.50
C VAL A 32 -2.72 20.81 18.68
N TYR A 33 -3.97 20.69 19.14
CA TYR A 33 -5.02 20.03 18.37
C TYR A 33 -5.33 20.79 17.08
N PHE A 34 -5.36 22.12 17.14
CA PHE A 34 -5.57 22.97 15.96
C PHE A 34 -4.35 22.97 15.04
N ALA A 35 -3.15 23.09 15.60
CA ALA A 35 -1.90 23.06 14.85
C ALA A 35 -1.67 21.73 14.12
N SER A 36 -2.12 20.61 14.69
CA SER A 36 -2.06 19.28 14.06
C SER A 36 -2.96 19.13 12.82
N SER A 37 -3.94 20.01 12.63
CA SER A 37 -4.80 19.99 11.43
C SER A 37 -4.01 20.28 10.16
N PHE A 38 -3.04 21.20 10.23
CA PHE A 38 -2.21 21.58 9.08
C PHE A 38 -1.38 20.43 8.49
N PRO A 39 -0.57 19.68 9.27
CA PRO A 39 0.16 18.52 8.74
C PRO A 39 -0.79 17.39 8.33
N ALA A 40 -1.95 17.24 8.97
CA ALA A 40 -2.95 16.24 8.57
C ALA A 40 -3.51 16.51 7.16
N ILE A 41 -3.81 17.77 6.84
CA ILE A 41 -4.23 18.18 5.49
C ILE A 41 -3.12 17.91 4.47
N LEU A 42 -1.87 18.24 4.81
CA LEU A 42 -0.73 18.00 3.92
C LEU A 42 -0.58 16.50 3.60
N ILE A 43 -0.66 15.64 4.62
CA ILE A 43 -0.62 14.18 4.47
C ILE A 43 -1.79 13.69 3.61
N PHE A 44 -3.00 14.20 3.85
CA PHE A 44 -4.16 13.84 3.05
C PHE A 44 -3.96 14.18 1.56
N VAL A 45 -3.43 15.36 1.26
CA VAL A 45 -3.14 15.78 -0.12
C VAL A 45 -2.11 14.85 -0.77
N VAL A 46 -1.02 14.51 -0.06
CA VAL A 46 0.00 13.57 -0.57
C VAL A 46 -0.62 12.21 -0.89
N LEU A 47 -1.44 11.67 0.01
CA LEU A 47 -2.09 10.37 -0.17
C LEU A 47 -3.09 10.39 -1.33
N PHE A 48 -3.86 11.46 -1.45
CA PHE A 48 -4.79 11.64 -2.56
C PHE A 48 -4.05 11.57 -3.90
N PHE A 49 -2.99 12.36 -4.04
CA PHE A 49 -2.18 12.33 -5.26
C PHE A 49 -1.54 10.96 -5.51
N GLU A 50 -1.04 10.30 -4.47
CA GLU A 50 -0.37 9.00 -4.62
C GLU A 50 -1.32 7.89 -5.08
N VAL A 51 -2.54 7.85 -4.54
CA VAL A 51 -3.59 6.90 -4.93
C VAL A 51 -4.05 7.14 -6.37
N GLU A 52 -4.34 8.40 -6.72
CA GLU A 52 -4.77 8.78 -8.07
C GLU A 52 -3.67 8.49 -9.11
N LEU A 53 -2.42 8.87 -8.85
CA LEU A 53 -1.30 8.59 -9.75
C LEU A 53 -1.04 7.10 -9.91
N THR A 54 -1.11 6.34 -8.82
CA THR A 54 -0.93 4.89 -8.84
C THR A 54 -2.02 4.22 -9.68
N GLY A 55 -3.28 4.60 -9.49
CA GLY A 55 -4.35 4.00 -10.26
C GLY A 55 -4.32 4.43 -11.74
N ILE A 56 -3.97 5.68 -12.07
CA ILE A 56 -3.75 6.09 -13.48
C ILE A 56 -2.62 5.27 -14.12
N MET A 57 -1.53 5.03 -13.40
CA MET A 57 -0.39 4.25 -13.91
C MET A 57 -0.79 2.79 -14.17
N ILE A 58 -1.49 2.16 -13.23
CA ILE A 58 -1.99 0.79 -13.37
C ILE A 58 -3.03 0.72 -14.48
N GLN A 59 -3.97 1.68 -14.53
CA GLN A 59 -4.99 1.77 -15.56
C GLN A 59 -4.38 1.95 -16.95
N SER A 60 -3.32 2.75 -17.08
CA SER A 60 -2.60 2.92 -18.35
C SER A 60 -1.99 1.61 -18.83
N LYS A 61 -1.45 0.79 -17.91
CA LYS A 61 -0.95 -0.55 -18.24
C LYS A 61 -2.06 -1.53 -18.58
N LEU A 62 -3.17 -1.51 -17.84
CA LEU A 62 -4.33 -2.34 -18.12
C LEU A 62 -4.99 -1.94 -19.46
N LYS A 63 -5.01 -0.66 -19.81
CA LYS A 63 -5.56 -0.15 -21.09
C LYS A 63 -4.81 -0.70 -22.29
N CYS A 64 -3.48 -0.86 -22.22
CA CYS A 64 -2.70 -1.53 -23.26
C CYS A 64 -3.15 -2.98 -23.52
N VAL A 65 -3.71 -3.67 -22.52
CA VAL A 65 -4.27 -5.03 -22.63
C VAL A 65 -5.73 -4.99 -23.07
N HIS A 66 -6.46 -4.00 -22.55
CA HIS A 66 -7.88 -3.82 -22.76
C HIS A 66 -8.29 -3.54 -24.21
N SER A 67 -7.35 -3.16 -25.10
CA SER A 67 -7.57 -3.17 -26.55
C SER A 67 -8.08 -4.54 -27.10
N THR A 68 -8.15 -5.60 -26.28
CA THR A 68 -8.62 -6.94 -26.65
C THR A 68 -9.83 -7.47 -25.84
N LYS A 69 -10.66 -6.60 -25.22
CA LYS A 69 -11.92 -6.88 -24.47
C LYS A 69 -11.73 -7.12 -22.96
N VAL A 70 -12.41 -6.31 -22.13
CA VAL A 70 -12.91 -6.52 -20.74
C VAL A 70 -12.79 -5.22 -19.92
N ILE A 71 -13.86 -4.42 -19.85
CA ILE A 71 -13.89 -3.12 -19.15
C ILE A 71 -14.16 -3.42 -17.68
N LYS A 72 -13.16 -3.27 -16.80
CA LYS A 72 -13.38 -3.37 -15.34
C LYS A 72 -13.66 -1.98 -14.77
N GLY A 73 -14.62 -1.93 -13.84
CA GLY A 73 -14.93 -0.72 -13.09
C GLY A 73 -13.75 -0.29 -12.21
N THR A 74 -13.60 1.02 -12.04
CA THR A 74 -12.54 1.60 -11.21
C THR A 74 -13.07 1.83 -9.79
N GLY A 75 -12.19 1.70 -8.79
CA GLY A 75 -12.55 1.77 -7.36
C GLY A 75 -11.84 2.88 -6.60
N TYR A 76 -11.49 4.00 -7.25
CA TYR A 76 -10.65 5.06 -6.68
C TYR A 76 -11.20 5.64 -5.36
N HIS A 77 -12.49 5.96 -5.31
CA HIS A 77 -13.12 6.49 -4.09
C HIS A 77 -13.08 5.50 -2.93
N LEU A 78 -13.28 4.22 -3.23
CA LEU A 78 -13.22 3.15 -2.23
C LEU A 78 -11.79 3.00 -1.70
N ASP A 79 -10.78 3.15 -2.58
CA ASP A 79 -9.36 3.08 -2.21
C ASP A 79 -8.97 4.22 -1.25
N ILE A 80 -9.39 5.46 -1.54
CA ILE A 80 -9.16 6.61 -0.67
C ILE A 80 -9.85 6.43 0.69
N MET A 81 -11.08 5.93 0.71
CA MET A 81 -11.81 5.67 1.95
C MET A 81 -11.10 4.62 2.82
N ILE A 82 -10.66 3.51 2.22
CA ILE A 82 -9.95 2.44 2.92
C ILE A 82 -8.58 2.94 3.41
N ALA A 83 -7.83 3.67 2.58
CA ALA A 83 -6.55 4.25 2.96
C ALA A 83 -6.69 5.19 4.16
N GLY A 84 -7.70 6.07 4.16
CA GLY A 84 -7.98 6.97 5.29
C GLY A 84 -8.32 6.23 6.58
N ILE A 85 -9.13 5.17 6.51
CA ILE A 85 -9.45 4.33 7.67
C ILE A 85 -8.20 3.63 8.22
N LEU A 86 -7.39 3.03 7.34
CA LEU A 86 -6.15 2.34 7.75
C LEU A 86 -5.15 3.30 8.40
N ILE A 87 -5.04 4.52 7.87
CA ILE A 87 -4.15 5.54 8.43
C ILE A 87 -4.65 6.01 9.80
N SER A 88 -5.95 6.23 9.96
CA SER A 88 -6.57 6.56 11.25
C SER A 88 -6.28 5.47 12.29
N ILE A 89 -6.47 4.20 11.93
CA ILE A 89 -6.15 3.06 12.79
C ILE A 89 -4.64 3.04 13.10
N SER A 90 -3.77 3.17 12.10
CA SER A 90 -2.31 3.18 12.31
C SER A 90 -1.87 4.30 13.25
N GLY A 91 -2.49 5.48 13.18
CA GLY A 91 -2.23 6.60 14.08
C GLY A 91 -2.61 6.32 15.54
N LEU A 92 -3.72 5.60 15.77
CA LEU A 92 -4.13 5.17 17.12
C LEU A 92 -3.16 4.15 17.74
N PHE A 93 -2.54 3.32 16.90
CA PHE A 93 -1.55 2.32 17.32
C PHE A 93 -0.09 2.82 17.26
N GLY A 94 0.14 4.07 16.81
CA GLY A 94 1.49 4.63 16.68
C GLY A 94 2.35 3.89 15.66
N LEU A 95 1.69 3.27 14.69
CA LEU A 95 2.30 2.59 13.56
C LEU A 95 2.62 3.62 12.47
N PRO A 96 3.64 3.36 11.62
CA PRO A 96 3.90 4.21 10.46
C PRO A 96 2.68 4.23 9.52
N TRP A 97 2.47 5.36 8.86
CA TRP A 97 1.44 5.48 7.85
C TRP A 97 1.74 4.59 6.63
N ILE A 98 0.70 4.21 5.92
CA ILE A 98 0.79 3.38 4.72
C ILE A 98 0.62 4.29 3.50
N CYS A 99 1.55 4.17 2.55
CA CYS A 99 1.54 4.90 1.28
C CYS A 99 1.27 3.94 0.11
N ALA A 100 0.62 4.42 -0.94
CA ALA A 100 0.42 3.64 -2.15
C ALA A 100 1.77 3.47 -2.86
N ALA A 101 2.10 2.27 -3.35
CA ALA A 101 3.44 2.01 -3.89
C ALA A 101 3.41 1.75 -5.41
N PRO A 102 3.43 2.80 -6.25
CA PRO A 102 3.20 2.67 -7.69
C PRO A 102 4.15 1.67 -8.36
N LEU A 103 5.45 1.74 -8.07
CA LEU A 103 6.46 0.84 -8.65
C LEU A 103 6.25 -0.62 -8.23
N ARG A 104 5.87 -0.85 -6.97
CA ARG A 104 5.61 -2.20 -6.47
C ARG A 104 4.35 -2.78 -7.09
N SER A 105 3.28 -1.99 -7.14
CA SER A 105 2.03 -2.37 -7.79
C SER A 105 2.24 -2.66 -9.27
N LEU A 106 3.07 -1.85 -9.95
CA LEU A 106 3.43 -2.05 -11.34
C LEU A 106 4.23 -3.34 -11.55
N ALA A 107 5.24 -3.59 -10.71
CA ALA A 107 6.03 -4.83 -10.77
C ALA A 107 5.15 -6.06 -10.51
N HIS A 108 4.24 -6.00 -9.55
CA HIS A 108 3.29 -7.08 -9.27
C HIS A 108 2.32 -7.32 -10.44
N VAL A 109 1.83 -6.27 -11.10
CA VAL A 109 1.01 -6.44 -12.32
C VAL A 109 1.85 -7.02 -13.47
N ALA A 110 3.12 -6.64 -13.58
CA ALA A 110 4.03 -7.17 -14.59
C ALA A 110 4.31 -8.68 -14.40
N THR A 111 4.35 -9.21 -13.18
CA THR A 111 4.50 -10.66 -12.95
C THR A 111 3.23 -11.46 -13.25
N LEU A 112 2.07 -10.81 -13.21
CA LEU A 112 0.77 -11.39 -13.57
C LEU A 112 0.43 -11.25 -15.07
N SER A 113 1.28 -10.55 -15.82
CA SER A 113 1.12 -10.26 -17.24
C SER A 113 1.61 -11.42 -18.11
N LYS A 114 0.76 -11.90 -19.02
CA LYS A 114 1.10 -12.92 -20.03
C LYS A 114 1.39 -12.29 -21.38
N TYR A 115 2.62 -12.46 -21.86
CA TYR A 115 3.04 -11.99 -23.18
C TYR A 115 2.87 -13.09 -24.23
N SER A 116 2.55 -12.69 -25.47
CA SER A 116 2.42 -13.61 -26.60
C SER A 116 3.77 -14.20 -27.00
N ASN A 117 3.76 -15.48 -27.34
CA ASN A 117 4.95 -16.24 -27.76
C ASN A 117 5.06 -16.34 -29.29
N THR A 118 3.99 -16.03 -30.01
CA THR A 118 3.93 -16.04 -31.48
C THR A 118 4.09 -14.61 -31.98
N HIS A 119 5.33 -14.16 -32.11
CA HIS A 119 5.69 -12.89 -32.74
C HIS A 119 6.67 -13.15 -33.87
N ALA A 120 6.49 -12.44 -34.98
CA ALA A 120 7.50 -12.41 -36.02
C ALA A 120 8.80 -11.81 -35.43
N PRO A 121 9.98 -12.34 -35.78
CA PRO A 121 11.25 -11.80 -35.28
C PRO A 121 11.36 -10.29 -35.60
N GLY A 122 11.39 -9.46 -34.55
CA GLY A 122 11.41 -7.99 -34.65
C GLY A 122 10.16 -7.27 -34.12
N GLU A 123 9.06 -7.98 -33.84
CA GLU A 123 7.86 -7.39 -33.23
C GLU A 123 7.96 -7.39 -31.70
N LYS A 124 7.55 -6.28 -31.05
CA LYS A 124 7.51 -6.21 -29.58
C LYS A 124 6.47 -7.19 -29.05
N ALA A 125 6.83 -7.97 -28.03
CA ALA A 125 5.91 -8.92 -27.41
C ALA A 125 4.63 -8.22 -26.95
N ARG A 126 3.48 -8.64 -27.50
CA ARG A 126 2.18 -8.07 -27.17
C ARG A 126 1.67 -8.70 -25.88
N LEU A 127 1.20 -7.85 -24.97
CA LEU A 127 0.55 -8.28 -23.74
C LEU A 127 -0.84 -8.83 -24.07
N ILE A 128 -1.09 -10.12 -23.80
CA ILE A 128 -2.33 -10.81 -24.14
C ILE A 128 -3.35 -10.70 -23.01
N ASP A 129 -2.90 -10.98 -21.78
CA ASP A 129 -3.78 -11.15 -20.63
C ASP A 129 -3.07 -10.77 -19.32
N ILE A 130 -3.83 -10.30 -18.35
CA ILE A 130 -3.37 -10.04 -16.98
C ILE A 130 -4.28 -10.82 -16.04
N LYS A 131 -3.68 -11.72 -15.26
CA LYS A 131 -4.43 -12.45 -14.24
C LYS A 131 -4.71 -11.56 -13.04
N ASP A 132 -5.98 -11.25 -12.81
CA ASP A 132 -6.39 -10.60 -11.56
C ASP A 132 -6.43 -11.62 -10.42
N GLN A 133 -5.61 -11.40 -9.40
CA GLN A 133 -5.58 -12.24 -8.21
C GLN A 133 -5.56 -11.39 -6.94
N ARG A 134 -6.38 -11.77 -5.95
CA ARG A 134 -6.41 -11.13 -4.62
C ARG A 134 -5.54 -11.88 -3.61
N LEU A 135 -5.36 -13.18 -3.82
CA LEU A 135 -4.61 -14.07 -2.93
C LEU A 135 -3.13 -13.72 -2.85
N THR A 136 -2.50 -13.25 -3.93
CA THR A 136 -1.07 -12.90 -3.93
C THR A 136 -0.81 -11.72 -3.01
N ASN A 137 -1.70 -10.72 -3.01
CA ASN A 137 -1.57 -9.57 -2.12
C ASN A 137 -1.72 -9.97 -0.64
N ILE A 138 -2.71 -10.81 -0.33
CA ILE A 138 -2.93 -11.34 1.04
C ILE A 138 -1.73 -12.20 1.48
N GLY A 139 -1.25 -13.07 0.59
CA GLY A 139 -0.11 -13.95 0.85
C GLY A 139 1.17 -13.17 1.16
N VAL A 140 1.47 -12.11 0.40
CA VAL A 140 2.64 -11.25 0.67
C VAL A 140 2.52 -10.58 2.04
N HIS A 141 1.37 -10.01 2.41
CA HIS A 141 1.19 -9.38 3.72
C HIS A 141 1.30 -10.38 4.88
N LEU A 142 0.77 -11.59 4.69
CA LEU A 142 0.88 -12.66 5.68
C LEU A 142 2.33 -13.13 5.84
N LEU A 143 3.06 -13.30 4.73
CA LEU A 143 4.48 -13.66 4.75
C LEU A 143 5.32 -12.57 5.43
N ILE A 144 5.05 -11.29 5.16
CA ILE A 144 5.69 -10.16 5.87
C ILE A 144 5.46 -10.27 7.38
N GLY A 145 4.23 -10.55 7.81
CA GLY A 145 3.91 -10.77 9.22
C GLY A 145 4.63 -11.98 9.83
N CYS A 146 4.78 -13.07 9.07
CA CYS A 146 5.47 -14.27 9.51
C CYS A 146 7.00 -14.17 9.54
N THR A 147 7.60 -13.12 8.98
CA THR A 147 9.08 -12.96 8.92
C THR A 147 9.75 -13.03 10.29
N ILE A 148 9.05 -12.62 11.35
CA ILE A 148 9.57 -12.64 12.72
C ILE A 148 9.83 -14.07 13.20
N PHE A 149 9.03 -15.05 12.76
CA PHE A 149 9.26 -16.47 13.05
C PHE A 149 10.38 -17.08 12.20
N ALA A 150 10.73 -16.45 11.09
CA ALA A 150 11.80 -16.87 10.19
C ALA A 150 13.17 -16.26 10.55
N ALA A 151 13.27 -15.54 11.68
CA ALA A 151 14.53 -15.00 12.18
C ALA A 151 15.21 -16.05 13.08
N PRO A 152 16.11 -16.94 12.60
CA PRO A 152 17.00 -16.84 11.43
C PRO A 152 16.99 -18.06 10.48
N ILE A 153 16.80 -17.82 9.18
CA ILE A 153 17.25 -18.70 8.08
C ILE A 153 18.39 -18.00 7.32
#